data_AF-A0A7C9RJ30-F1
#
_entry.id   AF-A0A7C9RJ30-F1
#
_cell.length_a   1.000
_cell.length_b   1.000
_cell.length_c   1.000
_cell.angle_alpha   90.00
_cell.angle_beta   90.00
_cell.angle_gamma   90.00
#
_symmetry.space_group_name_H-M   'P 1'
#
loop_
_entity.id
_entity.type
_entity.pdbx_description
1 polymer ?
#
loop_
_entity_poly.entity_id
_entity_poly.type
_entity_poly.pdbx_seq_one_letter_code
_entity_poly.pdbx_strand_id
1 'polypeptide(L)'
;AKPTREELASVPHHLIDIIDPLESYSAAQFVTDAERLIGEIRARGRTPLIVGGTMLYYKALTQGLNDLPQADATVRAELDALAAERGWPALHAMLAEVDPITAARLAPNDAQRIQRALEIHRLSGQPMSALLARQADARTFTGAADARYRVIALEPSDRAVLHARIADRYDAMLKGGLIEEVERLRARGDLHLGLPSIRCVGYRQVWEYLDGDCDFATMRERGIAATRQLCKRQLTWLRSTPERIGIDCLAPDYVARVADAAGW
;
A
#
# COMPACT_ATOMS: atom_id res chain seq x y z
N ALA A 1 2.47 -12.65 5.99
CA ALA A 1 3.75 -12.68 6.73
C ALA A 1 3.74 -11.65 7.85
N LYS A 2 2.72 -11.74 8.71
CA LYS A 2 2.71 -11.03 9.99
C LYS A 2 3.80 -11.67 10.87
N PRO A 3 4.53 -10.91 11.71
CA PRO A 3 5.44 -11.50 12.69
C PRO A 3 4.71 -12.53 13.55
N THR A 4 5.43 -13.58 13.93
CA THR A 4 4.95 -14.63 14.84
C THR A 4 4.63 -14.05 16.22
N ARG A 5 3.88 -14.80 17.04
CA ARG A 5 3.56 -14.36 18.42
C ARG A 5 4.83 -14.16 19.25
N GLU A 6 5.86 -14.96 19.01
CA GLU A 6 7.17 -14.86 19.68
C GLU A 6 7.91 -13.58 19.27
N GLU A 7 7.92 -13.24 17.97
CA GLU A 7 8.49 -11.99 17.47
C GLU A 7 7.72 -10.75 17.98
N LEU A 8 6.38 -10.82 18.04
CA LEU A 8 5.55 -9.74 18.59
C LEU A 8 5.76 -9.56 20.10
N ALA A 9 6.12 -10.62 20.82
CA ALA A 9 6.42 -10.58 22.24
C ALA A 9 7.83 -10.01 22.54
N SER A 10 8.78 -10.15 21.61
CA SER A 10 10.15 -9.66 21.81
C SER A 10 10.28 -8.14 21.68
N VAL A 11 9.48 -7.52 20.80
CA VAL A 11 9.39 -6.07 20.66
C VAL A 11 7.97 -5.63 20.30
N PRO A 12 7.37 -4.66 21.03
CA PRO A 12 6.02 -4.19 20.73
C PRO A 12 5.89 -3.63 19.32
N HIS A 13 5.07 -4.27 18.50
CA HIS A 13 4.66 -3.74 17.20
C HIS A 13 3.31 -3.06 17.33
N HIS A 14 3.26 -1.78 16.97
CA HIS A 14 2.02 -1.02 16.89
C HIS A 14 1.37 -1.18 15.50
N LEU A 15 0.07 -0.87 15.39
CA LEU A 15 -0.69 -0.91 14.13
C LEU A 15 -0.80 -2.30 13.47
N ILE A 16 -0.74 -3.35 14.28
CA ILE A 16 -1.07 -4.73 13.88
C ILE A 16 -2.39 -5.10 14.54
N ASP A 17 -3.28 -5.73 13.78
CA ASP A 17 -4.59 -6.23 14.25
C ASP A 17 -5.49 -5.14 14.84
N ILE A 18 -5.54 -3.98 14.17
CA ILE A 18 -6.29 -2.78 14.59
C ILE A 18 -7.60 -2.54 13.81
N ILE A 19 -7.87 -3.31 12.75
CA ILE A 19 -9.04 -3.16 11.87
C ILE A 19 -9.58 -4.53 11.45
N ASP A 20 -10.88 -4.60 11.17
CA ASP A 20 -11.50 -5.78 10.57
C ASP A 20 -11.24 -5.81 9.04
N PRO A 21 -11.14 -7.01 8.41
CA PRO A 21 -11.01 -7.13 6.96
C PRO A 21 -12.12 -6.46 6.13
N LEU A 22 -13.31 -6.21 6.69
CA LEU A 22 -14.38 -5.46 6.04
C LEU A 22 -14.07 -3.95 5.96
N GLU A 23 -13.26 -3.46 6.88
CA GLU A 23 -12.92 -2.04 6.97
C GLU A 23 -11.79 -1.67 6.00
N SER A 24 -11.78 -0.41 5.58
CA SER A 24 -10.70 0.17 4.78
C SER A 24 -9.80 1.03 5.64
N TYR A 25 -8.48 0.94 5.42
CA TYR A 25 -7.49 1.76 6.10
C TYR A 25 -6.71 2.63 5.11
N SER A 26 -6.74 3.93 5.35
CA SER A 26 -6.20 4.95 4.46
C SER A 26 -4.82 5.42 4.90
N ALA A 27 -4.09 6.04 3.97
CA ALA A 27 -2.84 6.72 4.32
C ALA A 27 -3.05 7.84 5.35
N ALA A 28 -4.22 8.50 5.34
CA ALA A 28 -4.54 9.55 6.31
C ALA A 28 -4.68 9.00 7.73
N GLN A 29 -5.43 7.90 7.89
CA GLN A 29 -5.54 7.20 9.18
C GLN A 29 -4.17 6.73 9.66
N PHE A 30 -3.35 6.16 8.77
CA PHE A 30 -1.97 5.80 9.11
C PHE A 30 -1.16 6.98 9.64
N VAL A 31 -1.22 8.15 9.00
CA VAL A 31 -0.49 9.34 9.47
C VAL A 31 -0.96 9.75 10.86
N THR A 32 -2.27 9.88 11.07
CA THR A 32 -2.84 10.24 12.39
C THR A 32 -2.40 9.26 13.47
N ASP A 33 -2.51 7.96 13.22
CA ASP A 33 -2.13 6.93 14.17
C ASP A 33 -0.61 6.90 14.42
N ALA A 34 0.19 7.00 13.37
CA ALA A 34 1.64 6.99 13.46
C ALA A 34 2.17 8.21 14.22
N GLU A 35 1.66 9.41 13.95
CA GLU A 35 2.07 10.63 14.66
C GLU A 35 1.76 10.57 16.16
N ARG A 36 0.56 10.09 16.52
CA ARG A 36 0.19 9.83 17.92
C ARG A 36 1.17 8.85 18.58
N LEU A 37 1.40 7.70 17.94
CA LEU A 37 2.31 6.67 18.46
C LEU A 37 3.76 7.14 18.57
N ILE A 38 4.24 7.91 17.60
CA ILE A 38 5.57 8.55 17.64
C ILE A 38 5.69 9.44 18.88
N GLY A 39 4.67 10.26 19.17
CA GLY A 39 4.60 11.09 20.37
C GLY A 39 4.64 10.26 21.65
N GLU A 40 3.78 9.25 21.74
CA GLU A 40 3.70 8.35 22.90
C GLU A 40 5.00 7.58 23.15
N ILE A 41 5.65 7.06 22.10
CA ILE A 41 6.93 6.33 22.19
C ILE A 41 8.05 7.28 22.66
N ARG A 42 8.13 8.49 22.09
CA ARG A 42 9.11 9.50 22.51
C ARG A 42 8.89 9.94 23.96
N ALA A 43 7.64 10.09 24.40
CA ALA A 43 7.31 10.42 25.79
C ALA A 43 7.80 9.36 26.79
N ARG A 44 7.98 8.11 26.35
CA ARG A 44 8.60 7.02 27.14
C ARG A 44 10.14 6.98 27.06
N GLY A 45 10.78 7.98 26.46
CA GLY A 45 12.23 8.02 26.27
C GLY A 45 12.75 6.97 25.28
N ARG A 46 11.91 6.48 24.35
CA ARG A 46 12.28 5.47 23.34
C ARG A 46 12.31 6.09 21.94
N THR A 47 13.09 5.46 21.06
CA THR A 47 13.16 5.83 19.65
C THR A 47 12.08 5.09 18.84
N PRO A 48 11.13 5.79 18.19
CA PRO A 48 10.18 5.14 17.30
C PRO A 48 10.88 4.57 16.07
N LEU A 49 10.62 3.29 15.77
CA LEU A 49 11.09 2.63 14.55
C LEU A 49 9.87 2.26 13.69
N ILE A 50 9.78 2.86 12.50
CA ILE A 50 8.73 2.55 11.54
C ILE A 50 9.29 1.51 10.57
N VAL A 51 8.71 0.32 10.58
CA VAL A 51 9.11 -0.79 9.72
C VAL A 51 7.96 -1.19 8.80
N GLY A 52 8.23 -1.34 7.50
CA GLY A 52 7.21 -1.77 6.55
C GLY A 52 7.58 -1.54 5.09
N GLY A 53 6.71 -2.04 4.20
CA GLY A 53 6.87 -1.94 2.75
C GLY A 53 5.87 -1.02 2.05
N THR A 54 4.97 -0.36 2.79
CA THR A 54 3.89 0.45 2.22
C THR A 54 4.36 1.88 1.99
N MET A 55 5.08 2.07 0.88
CA MET A 55 5.76 3.34 0.61
C MET A 55 4.84 4.56 0.50
N LEU A 56 3.57 4.37 0.10
CA LEU A 56 2.58 5.45 0.10
C LEU A 56 2.31 5.99 1.52
N TYR A 57 2.29 5.11 2.52
CA TYR A 57 2.09 5.50 3.92
C TYR A 57 3.31 6.25 4.46
N TYR A 58 4.52 5.77 4.14
CA TYR A 58 5.75 6.51 4.45
C TYR A 58 5.75 7.89 3.80
N LYS A 59 5.41 7.99 2.50
CA LYS A 59 5.31 9.27 1.79
C LYS A 59 4.32 10.22 2.46
N ALA A 60 3.15 9.71 2.82
CA ALA A 60 2.11 10.47 3.51
C ALA A 60 2.60 11.03 4.85
N LEU A 61 3.38 10.24 5.59
CA LEU A 61 3.92 10.64 6.89
C LEU A 61 5.07 11.65 6.79
N THR A 62 5.96 11.51 5.80
CA THR A 62 7.17 12.35 5.70
C THR A 62 7.02 13.57 4.80
N GLN A 63 6.05 13.56 3.89
CA GLN A 63 5.78 14.66 2.97
C GLN A 63 4.39 15.26 3.20
N GLY A 64 3.54 14.64 4.02
CA GLY A 64 2.15 15.04 4.21
C GLY A 64 1.22 14.50 3.11
N LEU A 65 -0.08 14.61 3.37
CA LEU A 65 -1.13 14.28 2.41
C LEU A 65 -1.78 15.54 1.87
N ASN A 66 -2.12 15.50 0.59
CA ASN A 66 -2.98 16.51 0.01
C ASN A 66 -4.34 16.49 0.70
N ASP A 67 -4.85 17.66 1.06
CA ASP A 67 -6.17 17.83 1.67
C ASP A 67 -7.25 17.61 0.60
N LEU A 68 -7.60 16.34 0.41
CA LEU A 68 -8.59 15.89 -0.56
C LEU A 68 -9.75 15.25 0.20
N PRO A 69 -11.00 15.40 -0.27
CA PRO A 69 -12.17 14.79 0.37
C PRO A 69 -11.95 13.30 0.64
N GLN A 70 -12.40 12.80 1.79
CA GLN A 70 -12.32 11.36 2.06
C GLN A 70 -13.12 10.54 1.05
N ALA A 71 -12.85 9.25 0.98
CA ALA A 71 -13.61 8.35 0.12
C ALA A 71 -15.06 8.27 0.58
N ASP A 72 -16.00 8.31 -0.35
CA ASP A 72 -17.43 8.17 -0.04
C ASP A 72 -17.98 6.92 -0.73
N ALA A 73 -18.49 5.98 0.08
CA ALA A 73 -18.95 4.69 -0.41
C ALA A 73 -20.14 4.80 -1.37
N THR A 74 -21.03 5.77 -1.15
CA THR A 74 -22.20 6.02 -2.00
C THR A 74 -21.75 6.54 -3.36
N VAL A 75 -20.88 7.55 -3.37
CA VAL A 75 -20.33 8.12 -4.61
C VAL A 75 -19.56 7.07 -5.40
N ARG A 76 -18.79 6.20 -4.74
CA ARG A 76 -18.09 5.10 -5.42
C ARG A 76 -19.04 4.10 -6.04
N ALA A 77 -20.08 3.68 -5.32
CA ALA A 77 -21.07 2.75 -5.83
C ALA A 77 -21.78 3.32 -7.07
N GLU A 78 -22.10 4.61 -7.09
CA GLU A 78 -22.66 5.29 -8.26
C GLU A 78 -21.69 5.30 -9.45
N LEU A 79 -20.40 5.58 -9.21
CA LEU A 79 -19.38 5.58 -10.25
C LEU A 79 -19.12 4.17 -10.79
N ASP A 80 -19.12 3.16 -9.92
CA ASP A 80 -18.98 1.75 -10.32
C ASP A 80 -20.17 1.27 -11.15
N ALA A 81 -21.40 1.66 -10.78
CA ALA A 81 -22.59 1.38 -11.57
C ALA A 81 -22.53 2.03 -12.95
N LEU A 82 -22.08 3.29 -13.02
CA LEU A 82 -21.90 3.99 -14.29
C LEU A 82 -20.79 3.37 -15.15
N ALA A 83 -19.71 2.92 -14.52
CA ALA A 83 -18.63 2.21 -15.20
C ALA A 83 -19.08 0.85 -15.73
N ALA A 84 -19.98 0.15 -15.03
CA ALA A 84 -20.56 -1.10 -15.49
C ALA A 84 -21.45 -0.90 -16.73
N GLU A 85 -22.18 0.22 -16.80
CA GLU A 85 -23.04 0.56 -17.94
C GLU A 85 -22.23 1.05 -19.16
N ARG A 86 -21.24 1.94 -18.94
CA ARG A 86 -20.59 2.70 -20.03
C ARG A 86 -19.12 2.37 -20.25
N GLY A 87 -18.50 1.64 -19.31
CA GLY A 87 -17.08 1.33 -19.30
C GLY A 87 -16.18 2.46 -18.77
N TRP A 88 -15.02 2.08 -18.22
CA TRP A 88 -14.01 3.02 -17.71
C TRP A 88 -13.49 4.03 -18.74
N PRO A 89 -13.31 3.69 -20.04
CA PRO A 89 -12.94 4.67 -21.05
C PRO A 89 -13.96 5.82 -21.20
N ALA A 90 -15.25 5.54 -21.01
CA ALA A 90 -16.28 6.59 -21.04
C ALA A 90 -16.18 7.50 -19.81
N LEU A 91 -15.93 6.94 -18.63
CA LEU A 91 -15.67 7.73 -17.42
C LEU A 91 -14.37 8.55 -17.53
N HIS A 92 -13.36 8.05 -18.23
CA HIS A 92 -12.14 8.82 -18.52
C HIS A 92 -12.45 10.03 -19.41
N ALA A 93 -13.31 9.87 -20.42
CA ALA A 93 -13.79 10.99 -21.24
C ALA A 93 -14.58 12.01 -20.39
N MET A 94 -15.47 11.54 -19.51
CA MET A 94 -16.16 12.42 -18.54
C MET A 94 -15.18 13.15 -17.62
N LEU A 95 -14.12 12.48 -17.17
CA LEU A 95 -13.06 13.11 -16.39
C LEU A 95 -12.33 14.18 -17.20
N ALA A 96 -12.12 13.98 -18.50
CA ALA A 96 -11.47 14.98 -19.37
C ALA A 96 -12.29 16.27 -19.52
N GLU A 97 -13.62 16.20 -19.41
CA GLU A 97 -14.50 17.38 -19.44
C GLU A 97 -14.36 18.24 -18.17
N VAL A 98 -14.18 17.61 -17.00
CA VAL A 98 -14.15 18.31 -15.71
C VAL A 98 -12.74 18.56 -15.18
N ASP A 99 -11.77 17.69 -15.51
CA ASP A 99 -10.37 17.77 -15.08
C ASP A 99 -9.43 17.25 -16.19
N PRO A 100 -9.26 18.03 -17.29
CA PRO A 100 -8.43 17.63 -18.43
C PRO A 100 -6.96 17.38 -18.05
N ILE A 101 -6.44 18.10 -17.06
CA ILE A 101 -5.05 17.95 -16.58
C ILE A 101 -4.85 16.56 -15.95
N THR A 102 -5.77 16.14 -15.09
CA THR A 102 -5.72 14.80 -14.50
C THR A 102 -5.96 13.73 -15.56
N ALA A 103 -6.98 13.89 -16.42
CA ALA A 103 -7.31 12.93 -17.46
C ALA A 103 -6.13 12.63 -18.40
N ALA A 104 -5.40 13.66 -18.83
CA ALA A 104 -4.24 13.50 -19.72
C ALA A 104 -3.10 12.66 -19.12
N ARG A 105 -3.02 12.54 -17.79
CA ARG A 105 -1.99 11.77 -17.08
C ARG A 105 -2.40 10.33 -16.79
N LEU A 106 -3.69 10.01 -16.96
CA LEU A 106 -4.25 8.69 -16.64
C LEU A 106 -4.50 7.91 -17.91
N ALA A 107 -4.16 6.62 -17.89
CA ALA A 107 -4.58 5.71 -18.94
C ALA A 107 -6.11 5.53 -18.86
N PRO A 108 -6.83 5.40 -20.00
CA PRO A 108 -8.29 5.24 -20.00
C PRO A 108 -8.83 4.04 -19.21
N ASN A 109 -7.97 3.05 -18.95
CA ASN A 109 -8.29 1.85 -18.19
C ASN A 109 -7.80 1.88 -16.73
N ASP A 110 -7.25 3.01 -16.26
CA ASP A 110 -6.82 3.18 -14.86
C ASP A 110 -8.04 3.45 -13.94
N ALA A 111 -8.91 2.46 -13.84
CA ALA A 111 -10.21 2.51 -13.16
C ALA A 111 -10.12 3.17 -11.78
N GLN A 112 -9.14 2.77 -10.97
CA GLN A 112 -8.98 3.26 -9.62
C GLN A 112 -8.66 4.76 -9.57
N ARG A 113 -7.78 5.25 -10.45
CA ARG A 113 -7.42 6.67 -10.46
C ARG A 113 -8.48 7.53 -11.12
N ILE A 114 -9.16 7.01 -12.14
CA ILE A 114 -10.30 7.67 -12.78
C ILE A 114 -11.44 7.84 -11.76
N GLN A 115 -11.84 6.75 -11.09
CA GLN A 115 -12.87 6.79 -10.04
C GLN A 115 -12.52 7.80 -8.96
N ARG A 116 -11.28 7.79 -8.46
CA ARG A 116 -10.85 8.72 -7.40
C ARG A 116 -10.90 10.19 -7.86
N ALA A 117 -10.48 10.49 -9.08
CA ALA A 117 -10.52 11.86 -9.58
C ALA A 117 -11.97 12.37 -9.76
N LEU A 118 -12.86 11.53 -10.30
CA LEU A 118 -14.29 11.83 -10.42
C LEU A 118 -14.98 11.93 -9.05
N GLU A 119 -14.64 11.05 -8.10
CA GLU A 119 -15.12 11.07 -6.72
C GLU A 119 -14.76 12.40 -6.04
N ILE A 120 -13.50 12.84 -6.15
CA ILE A 120 -13.05 14.13 -5.61
C ILE A 120 -13.84 15.28 -6.23
N HIS A 121 -14.02 15.27 -7.56
CA HIS A 121 -14.80 16.31 -8.24
C HIS A 121 -16.26 16.35 -7.77
N ARG A 122 -16.92 15.18 -7.62
CA ARG A 122 -18.30 15.11 -7.13
C ARG A 122 -18.45 15.61 -5.68
N LEU A 123 -17.50 15.27 -4.81
CA LEU A 123 -17.56 15.64 -3.39
C LEU A 123 -17.19 17.10 -3.13
N SER A 124 -16.22 17.64 -3.86
CA SER A 124 -15.70 19.00 -3.63
C SER A 124 -16.29 20.06 -4.57
N GLY A 125 -16.88 19.64 -5.69
CA GLY A 125 -17.24 20.53 -6.80
C GLY A 125 -16.02 21.10 -7.54
N GLN A 126 -14.80 20.65 -7.24
CA GLN A 126 -13.56 21.18 -7.84
C GLN A 126 -12.72 20.07 -8.49
N PRO A 127 -12.03 20.35 -9.60
CA PRO A 127 -11.12 19.40 -10.23
C PRO A 127 -10.00 18.98 -9.26
N MET A 128 -9.60 17.70 -9.27
CA MET A 128 -8.51 17.20 -8.44
C MET A 128 -7.21 17.96 -8.72
N SER A 129 -6.92 18.24 -9.99
CA SER A 129 -5.73 19.01 -10.39
C SER A 129 -5.70 20.41 -9.75
N ALA A 130 -6.85 21.08 -9.63
CA ALA A 130 -6.95 22.41 -9.03
C ALA A 130 -6.70 22.37 -7.51
N LEU A 131 -7.25 21.37 -6.81
CA LEU A 131 -7.00 21.16 -5.38
C LEU A 131 -5.52 20.87 -5.11
N LEU A 132 -4.91 20.03 -5.94
CA LEU A 132 -3.49 19.70 -5.85
C LEU A 132 -2.58 20.91 -6.11
N ALA A 133 -2.92 21.75 -7.11
CA ALA A 133 -2.15 22.96 -7.42
C ALA A 133 -2.17 23.96 -6.26
N ARG A 134 -3.35 24.23 -5.68
CA ARG A 134 -3.49 25.15 -4.53
C ARG A 134 -2.65 24.72 -3.33
N GLN A 135 -2.50 23.41 -3.10
CA GLN A 135 -1.74 22.90 -1.98
C GLN A 135 -0.24 22.89 -2.24
N ALA A 136 0.18 22.76 -3.49
CA ALA A 136 1.57 22.99 -3.88
C ALA A 136 1.99 24.44 -3.65
N ASP A 137 1.06 25.39 -3.80
CA ASP A 137 1.32 26.82 -3.56
C ASP A 137 1.23 27.21 -2.07
N ALA A 138 0.26 26.64 -1.32
CA ALA A 138 0.00 26.98 0.08
C ALA A 138 0.96 26.30 1.07
N ARG A 139 1.56 25.17 0.67
CA ARG A 139 2.62 24.53 1.43
C ARG A 139 3.92 24.89 0.73
N THR A 140 4.96 25.25 1.48
CA THR A 140 6.34 24.94 1.09
C THR A 140 6.49 23.42 1.09
N PHE A 141 5.80 22.74 0.17
CA PHE A 141 5.98 21.36 -0.16
C PHE A 141 7.28 21.30 -0.92
N THR A 142 8.40 21.40 -0.20
CA THR A 142 9.75 21.38 -0.80
C THR A 142 10.04 20.06 -1.50
N GLY A 143 9.15 19.06 -1.38
CA GLY A 143 9.42 17.69 -1.81
C GLY A 143 10.55 17.04 -1.01
N ALA A 144 11.16 17.78 -0.08
CA ALA A 144 12.16 17.27 0.84
C ALA A 144 11.42 16.51 1.93
N ALA A 145 11.76 15.24 2.10
CA ALA A 145 11.29 14.48 3.23
C ALA A 145 11.64 15.21 4.52
N ASP A 146 10.71 15.21 5.47
CA ASP A 146 10.91 15.75 6.80
C ASP A 146 12.21 15.20 7.40
N ALA A 147 13.17 16.10 7.64
CA ALA A 147 14.52 15.78 8.10
C ALA A 147 14.56 15.08 9.47
N ARG A 148 13.42 15.00 10.17
CA ARG A 148 13.26 14.20 11.40
C ARG A 148 13.32 12.69 11.15
N TYR A 149 13.16 12.23 9.90
CA TYR A 149 13.18 10.81 9.56
C TYR A 149 14.50 10.42 8.91
N ARG A 150 15.12 9.36 9.43
CA ARG A 150 16.25 8.68 8.80
C ARG A 150 15.75 7.42 8.12
N VAL A 151 15.91 7.36 6.80
CA VAL A 151 15.37 6.28 5.97
C VAL A 151 16.47 5.28 5.66
N ILE A 152 16.26 4.03 6.06
CA ILE A 152 17.17 2.93 5.75
C ILE A 152 16.42 1.94 4.87
N ALA A 153 16.95 1.67 3.69
CA ALA A 153 16.34 0.80 2.70
C ALA A 153 17.11 -0.52 2.59
N LEU A 154 16.47 -1.63 2.95
CA LEU A 154 17.01 -2.97 2.75
C LEU A 154 16.73 -3.42 1.32
N GLU A 155 17.74 -3.35 0.47
CA GLU A 155 17.65 -3.66 -0.96
C GLU A 155 18.52 -4.88 -1.28
N PRO A 156 18.01 -5.95 -1.91
CA PRO A 156 18.87 -7.06 -2.29
C PRO A 156 19.72 -6.67 -3.50
N SER A 157 21.04 -6.89 -3.42
CA SER A 157 21.96 -6.70 -4.56
C SER A 157 21.67 -7.65 -5.73
N ASP A 158 21.15 -8.85 -5.45
CA ASP A 158 20.76 -9.85 -6.45
C ASP A 158 19.22 -10.06 -6.51
N ARG A 159 18.64 -9.75 -7.66
CA ARG A 159 17.21 -9.93 -7.93
C ARG A 159 16.80 -11.40 -8.05
N ALA A 160 17.71 -12.29 -8.48
CA ALA A 160 17.44 -13.72 -8.57
C ALA A 160 17.23 -14.32 -7.17
N VAL A 161 18.07 -13.93 -6.20
CA VAL A 161 17.91 -14.32 -4.79
C VAL A 161 16.57 -13.83 -4.22
N LEU A 162 16.19 -12.57 -4.50
CA LEU A 162 14.87 -12.07 -4.10
C LEU A 162 13.73 -12.89 -4.71
N HIS A 163 13.81 -13.21 -6.00
CA HIS A 163 12.76 -13.99 -6.68
C HIS A 163 12.64 -15.42 -6.15
N ALA A 164 13.77 -16.06 -5.77
CA ALA A 164 13.80 -17.36 -5.13
C ALA A 164 13.16 -17.29 -3.73
N ARG A 165 13.61 -16.35 -2.87
CA ARG A 165 13.02 -16.13 -1.53
C ARG A 165 11.52 -15.84 -1.58
N ILE A 166 11.05 -15.12 -2.60
CA ILE A 166 9.61 -14.88 -2.81
C ILE A 166 8.86 -16.19 -3.06
N ALA A 167 9.39 -17.06 -3.93
CA ALA A 167 8.78 -18.35 -4.23
C ALA A 167 8.76 -19.26 -2.99
N ASP A 168 9.91 -19.42 -2.33
CA ASP A 168 10.05 -20.24 -1.12
C ASP A 168 9.12 -19.76 -0.01
N ARG A 169 9.02 -18.43 0.19
CA ARG A 169 8.13 -17.84 1.19
C ARG A 169 6.66 -18.05 0.84
N TYR A 170 6.29 -17.97 -0.43
CA TYR A 170 4.91 -18.21 -0.85
C TYR A 170 4.52 -19.67 -0.62
N ASP A 171 5.40 -20.60 -0.95
CA ASP A 171 5.20 -22.03 -0.68
C ASP A 171 5.10 -22.34 0.81
N ALA A 172 5.96 -21.70 1.61
CA ALA A 172 5.89 -21.79 3.06
C ALA A 172 4.56 -21.26 3.61
N MET A 173 4.00 -20.18 3.02
CA MET A 173 2.68 -19.67 3.40
C MET A 173 1.56 -20.65 3.04
N LEU A 174 1.59 -21.25 1.84
CA LEU A 174 0.63 -22.28 1.44
C LEU A 174 0.67 -23.47 2.41
N LYS A 175 1.87 -23.99 2.68
CA LYS A 175 2.07 -25.07 3.67
C LYS A 175 1.66 -24.67 5.09
N GLY A 176 1.80 -23.39 5.42
CA GLY A 176 1.45 -22.80 6.71
C GLY A 176 -0.05 -22.50 6.88
N GLY A 177 -0.91 -22.91 5.96
CA GLY A 177 -2.35 -22.81 6.11
C GLY A 177 -2.99 -21.57 5.47
N LEU A 178 -2.35 -20.97 4.46
CA LEU A 178 -2.89 -19.79 3.77
C LEU A 178 -4.25 -20.07 3.13
N ILE A 179 -4.46 -21.25 2.55
CA ILE A 179 -5.73 -21.59 1.89
C ILE A 179 -6.85 -21.64 2.92
N GLU A 180 -6.62 -22.34 4.02
CA GLU A 180 -7.54 -22.49 5.14
C GLU A 180 -7.83 -21.14 5.82
N GLU A 181 -6.85 -20.25 5.88
CA GLU A 181 -7.07 -18.87 6.33
C GLU A 181 -8.05 -18.11 5.44
N VAL A 182 -7.88 -18.19 4.12
CA VAL A 182 -8.78 -17.53 3.17
C VAL A 182 -10.16 -18.21 3.15
N GLU A 183 -10.25 -19.53 3.31
CA GLU A 183 -11.53 -20.23 3.47
C GLU A 183 -12.31 -19.71 4.68
N ARG A 184 -11.65 -19.53 5.83
CA ARG A 184 -12.29 -18.94 7.02
C ARG A 184 -12.78 -17.52 6.77
N LEU A 185 -12.02 -16.71 6.03
CA LEU A 185 -12.44 -15.36 5.65
C LEU A 185 -13.64 -15.40 4.69
N ARG A 186 -13.64 -16.28 3.69
CA ARG A 186 -14.77 -16.48 2.77
C ARG A 186 -16.03 -16.93 3.49
N ALA A 187 -15.88 -17.84 4.45
CA ALA A 187 -16.99 -18.40 5.23
C ALA A 187 -17.73 -17.35 6.08
N ARG A 188 -17.15 -16.17 6.32
CA ARG A 188 -17.86 -15.06 6.99
C ARG A 188 -19.06 -14.55 6.18
N GLY A 189 -18.99 -14.62 4.85
CA GLY A 189 -20.09 -14.22 3.94
C GLY A 189 -20.23 -12.72 3.69
N ASP A 190 -19.48 -11.86 4.39
CA ASP A 190 -19.51 -10.40 4.27
C ASP A 190 -18.33 -9.81 3.46
N LEU A 191 -17.33 -10.63 3.15
CA LEU A 191 -16.13 -10.23 2.41
C LEU A 191 -16.25 -10.53 0.91
N HIS A 192 -15.64 -9.67 0.07
CA HIS A 192 -15.64 -9.83 -1.38
C HIS A 192 -14.34 -9.31 -2.02
N LEU A 193 -14.07 -9.71 -3.28
CA LEU A 193 -12.85 -9.38 -4.04
C LEU A 193 -12.60 -7.86 -4.27
N GLY A 194 -13.59 -7.01 -3.98
CA GLY A 194 -13.46 -5.56 -4.08
C GLY A 194 -12.75 -4.92 -2.88
N LEU A 195 -12.75 -5.60 -1.73
CA LEU A 195 -12.19 -5.05 -0.49
C LEU A 195 -10.66 -4.97 -0.52
N PRO A 196 -10.03 -3.93 0.06
CA PRO A 196 -8.58 -3.81 0.12
C PRO A 196 -7.90 -5.03 0.77
N SER A 197 -8.52 -5.59 1.81
CA SER A 197 -8.05 -6.78 2.53
C SER A 197 -7.94 -8.01 1.62
N ILE A 198 -8.97 -8.29 0.82
CA ILE A 198 -9.02 -9.43 -0.09
C ILE A 198 -8.15 -9.20 -1.33
N ARG A 199 -7.98 -7.95 -1.76
CA ARG A 199 -7.09 -7.59 -2.87
C ARG A 199 -5.60 -7.73 -2.52
N CYS A 200 -5.24 -8.01 -1.28
CA CYS A 200 -3.87 -8.31 -0.90
C CYS A 200 -3.29 -9.45 -1.74
N VAL A 201 -1.99 -9.34 -2.04
CA VAL A 201 -1.25 -10.39 -2.74
C VAL A 201 -1.26 -11.67 -1.91
N GLY A 202 -1.54 -12.81 -2.53
CA GLY A 202 -1.81 -14.09 -1.87
C GLY A 202 -3.31 -14.31 -1.71
N TYR A 203 -3.98 -13.45 -0.94
CA TYR A 203 -5.41 -13.57 -0.64
C TYR A 203 -6.27 -13.58 -1.90
N ARG A 204 -6.07 -12.62 -2.81
CA ARG A 204 -6.84 -12.56 -4.06
C ARG A 204 -6.70 -13.83 -4.89
N GLN A 205 -5.48 -14.34 -5.03
CA GLN A 205 -5.21 -15.52 -5.86
C GLN A 205 -5.84 -16.78 -5.27
N VAL A 206 -5.75 -16.94 -3.95
CA VAL A 206 -6.40 -18.04 -3.24
C VAL A 206 -7.91 -17.91 -3.32
N TRP A 207 -8.46 -16.70 -3.23
CA TRP A 207 -9.90 -16.47 -3.38
C TRP A 207 -10.41 -16.89 -4.77
N GLU A 208 -9.73 -16.44 -5.85
CA GLU A 208 -10.04 -16.84 -7.24
C GLU A 208 -9.92 -18.37 -7.43
N TYR A 209 -8.94 -19.03 -6.80
CA TYR A 209 -8.84 -20.49 -6.76
C TYR A 209 -10.04 -21.16 -6.08
N LEU A 210 -10.47 -20.63 -4.94
CA LEU A 210 -11.63 -21.14 -4.19
C LEU A 210 -12.98 -20.82 -4.86
N ASP A 211 -13.01 -19.88 -5.81
CA ASP A 211 -14.13 -19.63 -6.72
C ASP A 211 -14.14 -20.63 -7.91
N GLY A 212 -13.05 -21.38 -8.13
CA GLY A 212 -12.91 -22.31 -9.25
C GLY A 212 -12.36 -21.67 -10.54
N ASP A 213 -11.90 -20.42 -10.49
CA ASP A 213 -11.42 -19.67 -11.67
C ASP A 213 -10.07 -20.19 -12.20
N CYS A 214 -9.31 -20.92 -11.37
CA CYS A 214 -8.03 -21.52 -11.76
C CYS A 214 -7.69 -22.74 -10.90
N ASP A 215 -6.75 -23.56 -11.38
CA ASP A 215 -6.21 -24.67 -10.61
C ASP A 215 -5.15 -24.24 -9.59
N PHE A 216 -4.74 -25.16 -8.72
CA PHE A 216 -3.75 -24.89 -7.66
C PHE A 216 -2.41 -24.42 -8.23
N ALA A 217 -1.94 -25.03 -9.32
CA ALA A 217 -0.65 -24.70 -9.93
C ALA A 217 -0.64 -23.26 -10.47
N THR A 218 -1.72 -22.88 -11.16
CA THR A 218 -1.94 -21.54 -11.70
C THR A 218 -2.08 -20.51 -10.59
N MET A 219 -2.85 -20.81 -9.53
CA MET A 219 -2.98 -19.95 -8.35
C MET A 219 -1.62 -19.65 -7.73
N ARG A 220 -0.81 -20.69 -7.51
CA ARG A 220 0.54 -20.56 -6.96
C ARG A 220 1.42 -19.68 -7.83
N GLU A 221 1.46 -19.92 -9.13
CA GLU A 221 2.28 -19.14 -10.06
C GLU A 221 1.85 -17.66 -10.09
N ARG A 222 0.53 -17.40 -10.14
CA ARG A 222 -0.04 -16.05 -10.07
C ARG A 222 0.31 -15.35 -8.76
N GLY A 223 0.28 -16.05 -7.63
CA GLY A 223 0.61 -15.50 -6.32
C GLY A 223 2.09 -15.09 -6.21
N ILE A 224 2.98 -15.93 -6.72
CA ILE A 224 4.42 -15.64 -6.82
C ILE A 224 4.65 -14.44 -7.75
N ALA A 225 4.04 -14.45 -8.94
CA ALA A 225 4.17 -13.36 -9.91
C ALA A 225 3.66 -12.02 -9.35
N ALA A 226 2.50 -12.02 -8.68
CA ALA A 226 1.94 -10.85 -8.03
C ALA A 226 2.86 -10.31 -6.93
N THR A 227 3.49 -11.20 -6.15
CA THR A 227 4.48 -10.82 -5.12
C THR A 227 5.72 -10.19 -5.73
N ARG A 228 6.25 -10.76 -6.83
CA ARG A 228 7.38 -10.18 -7.57
C ARG A 228 7.05 -8.79 -8.11
N GLN A 229 5.85 -8.59 -8.64
CA GLN A 229 5.41 -7.28 -9.13
C GLN A 229 5.27 -6.26 -7.98
N LEU A 230 4.78 -6.68 -6.81
CA LEU A 230 4.74 -5.84 -5.62
C LEU A 230 6.16 -5.41 -5.20
N CYS A 231 7.08 -6.36 -5.04
CA CYS A 231 8.47 -6.06 -4.66
C CYS A 231 9.17 -5.18 -5.69
N LYS A 232 8.94 -5.40 -7.00
CA LYS A 232 9.45 -4.53 -8.07
C LYS A 232 9.00 -3.09 -7.86
N ARG A 233 7.70 -2.86 -7.60
CA ARG A 233 7.16 -1.51 -7.36
C ARG A 233 7.75 -0.87 -6.10
N GLN A 234 7.94 -1.64 -5.03
CA GLN A 234 8.57 -1.16 -3.80
C GLN A 234 10.02 -0.73 -4.05
N LEU A 235 10.81 -1.54 -4.75
CA LEU A 235 12.19 -1.19 -5.11
C LEU A 235 12.26 0.01 -6.05
N THR A 236 11.35 0.11 -7.04
CA THR A 236 11.26 1.31 -7.88
C THR A 236 11.00 2.56 -7.04
N TRP A 237 10.11 2.47 -6.06
CA TRP A 237 9.81 3.58 -5.17
C TRP A 237 11.04 3.97 -4.34
N LEU A 238 11.71 3.01 -3.70
CA LEU A 238 12.93 3.25 -2.94
C LEU A 238 14.01 3.92 -3.81
N ARG A 239 14.23 3.47 -5.04
CA ARG A 239 15.20 4.12 -5.94
C ARG A 239 14.88 5.59 -6.25
N SER A 240 13.61 5.97 -6.16
CA SER A 240 13.17 7.37 -6.32
C SER A 240 13.17 8.18 -5.01
N THR A 241 13.67 7.61 -3.91
CA THR A 241 13.79 8.24 -2.59
C THR A 241 15.26 8.66 -2.36
N PRO A 242 15.62 9.91 -2.68
CA PRO A 242 17.02 10.36 -2.64
C PRO A 242 17.62 10.36 -1.23
N GLU A 243 16.81 10.56 -0.19
CA GLU A 243 17.26 10.65 1.20
C GLU A 243 17.58 9.29 1.85
N ARG A 244 17.32 8.17 1.17
CA ARG A 244 17.50 6.84 1.76
C ARG A 244 18.98 6.45 1.85
N ILE A 245 19.30 5.71 2.90
CA ILE A 245 20.53 4.95 3.05
C ILE A 245 20.25 3.53 2.57
N GLY A 246 20.74 3.18 1.38
CA GLY A 246 20.60 1.83 0.82
C GLY A 246 21.58 0.85 1.46
N ILE A 247 21.08 -0.26 1.98
CA ILE A 247 21.87 -1.34 2.57
C ILE A 247 21.51 -2.64 1.87
N ASP A 248 22.54 -3.38 1.43
CA ASP A 248 22.35 -4.68 0.83
C ASP A 248 21.91 -5.71 1.88
N CYS A 249 20.67 -6.19 1.80
CA CYS A 249 20.14 -7.18 2.73
C CYS A 249 20.64 -8.61 2.48
N LEU A 250 21.52 -8.80 1.48
CA LEU A 250 22.25 -10.05 1.25
C LEU A 250 23.66 -10.01 1.84
N ALA A 251 24.17 -8.85 2.25
CA ALA A 251 25.48 -8.73 2.87
C ALA A 251 25.48 -9.40 4.26
N PRO A 252 26.51 -10.17 4.65
CA PRO A 252 26.55 -10.88 5.93
C PRO A 252 26.55 -9.94 7.15
N ASP A 253 26.98 -8.69 6.96
CA ASP A 253 27.09 -7.66 7.98
C ASP A 253 25.94 -6.64 7.93
N TYR A 254 24.87 -6.89 7.16
CA TYR A 254 23.82 -5.89 6.94
C TYR A 254 23.18 -5.39 8.24
N VAL A 255 23.07 -6.24 9.26
CA VAL A 255 22.52 -5.87 10.58
C VAL A 255 23.39 -4.83 11.27
N ALA A 256 24.72 -5.01 11.27
CA ALA A 256 25.66 -4.04 11.83
C ALA A 256 25.58 -2.71 11.05
N ARG A 257 25.53 -2.78 9.72
CA ARG A 257 25.38 -1.61 8.87
C ARG A 257 24.07 -0.85 9.12
N VAL A 258 22.97 -1.56 9.41
CA VAL A 258 21.69 -0.96 9.79
C VAL A 258 21.81 -0.24 11.13
N ALA A 259 22.45 -0.86 12.13
CA ALA A 259 22.68 -0.26 13.44
C ALA A 259 23.51 1.03 13.32
N ASP A 260 24.63 0.99 12.59
CA ASP A 260 25.47 2.16 12.32
C ASP A 260 24.67 3.26 11.60
N ALA A 261 23.93 2.89 10.56
CA ALA A 261 23.09 3.83 9.82
C ALA A 261 21.93 4.38 10.67
N ALA A 262 21.49 3.67 11.71
CA ALA A 262 20.51 4.09 12.69
C ALA A 262 21.13 4.85 13.89
N GLY A 263 22.46 4.91 13.98
CA GLY A 263 23.19 5.55 15.07
C GLY A 263 23.00 4.87 16.42
N TRP A 264 22.97 3.54 16.43
CA TRP A 264 22.88 2.69 17.62
C TRP A 264 24.23 2.15 18.05
#